data_AF-A0AAE3ZY06-F1
#
_entry.id   AF-A0AAE3ZY06-F1
#
_cell.length_a   1.000
_cell.length_b   1.000
_cell.length_c   1.000
_cell.angle_alpha   90.00
_cell.angle_beta   90.00
_cell.angle_gamma   90.00
#
_symmetry.space_group_name_H-M   'P 1'
#
loop_
_entity.id
_entity.type
_entity.pdbx_description
1 polymer ?
#
loop_
_entity_poly.entity_id
_entity_poly.type
_entity_poly.pdbx_seq_one_letter_code
_entity_poly.pdbx_strand_id
1 'polypeptide(L)'
;MNRRVLMAGVATAPVIAGLTAAGAAGAAPKAERTARYGGTFKVAIPAGPLWNNDQAQQVGPWIAAAHGGTFTGQWWTVVGGAMSVVEVELPVHRDGVDEYTTDVPAGPLWNNDDARAKCPHICASFGGEWTGNWRTVIWGKLSVAECRFRV
;
A
#
# COMPACT_ATOMS: atom_id res chain seq x y z
N MET A 1 14.55 -45.39 -74.12
CA MET A 1 13.09 -45.56 -74.24
C MET A 1 12.39 -45.00 -73.01
N ASN A 2 11.44 -44.09 -73.22
CA ASN A 2 10.59 -43.43 -72.22
C ASN A 2 9.80 -44.38 -71.32
N ARG A 3 9.58 -44.00 -70.04
CA ARG A 3 8.24 -43.64 -69.51
C ARG A 3 8.24 -43.30 -68.00
N ARG A 4 7.66 -42.13 -67.70
CA ARG A 4 6.74 -41.79 -66.57
C ARG A 4 7.36 -41.84 -65.16
N VAL A 5 7.10 -40.93 -64.22
CA VAL A 5 5.82 -40.38 -63.75
C VAL A 5 6.11 -39.06 -62.99
N LEU A 6 5.35 -38.00 -63.28
CA LEU A 6 5.12 -36.83 -62.40
C LEU A 6 4.51 -37.31 -61.08
N MET A 7 4.92 -36.78 -59.93
CA MET A 7 3.96 -36.19 -58.98
C MET A 7 4.65 -35.26 -57.98
N ALA A 8 4.13 -34.04 -57.93
CA ALA A 8 4.41 -33.03 -56.93
C ALA A 8 3.92 -33.50 -55.55
N GLY A 9 4.81 -33.50 -54.57
CA GLY A 9 4.48 -33.67 -53.16
C GLY A 9 4.68 -32.33 -52.46
N VAL A 10 3.58 -31.64 -52.19
CA VAL A 10 3.49 -30.37 -51.47
C VAL A 10 4.09 -30.54 -50.07
N ALA A 11 5.14 -29.78 -49.77
CA ALA A 11 5.66 -29.64 -48.41
C ALA A 11 4.65 -28.83 -47.59
N THR A 12 3.87 -29.52 -46.76
CA THR A 12 2.98 -28.91 -45.77
C THR A 12 3.82 -28.30 -44.64
N ALA A 13 3.93 -26.98 -44.63
CA ALA A 13 4.42 -26.22 -43.49
C ALA A 13 3.39 -26.29 -42.33
N PRO A 14 3.79 -26.53 -41.08
CA PRO A 14 2.89 -26.34 -39.95
C PRO A 14 2.64 -24.84 -39.76
N VAL A 15 1.36 -24.46 -39.87
CA VAL A 15 0.82 -23.18 -39.45
C VAL A 15 0.99 -23.08 -37.93
N ILE A 16 1.97 -22.31 -37.48
CA ILE A 16 2.14 -22.01 -36.05
C ILE A 16 1.08 -20.96 -35.70
N ALA A 17 0.02 -21.43 -35.05
CA ALA A 17 -1.06 -20.61 -34.55
C ALA A 17 -0.59 -19.68 -33.43
N GLY A 18 -1.01 -18.42 -33.54
CA GLY A 18 -1.68 -17.73 -32.43
C GLY A 18 -0.84 -17.40 -31.20
N LEU A 19 -0.21 -16.23 -31.27
CA LEU A 19 0.20 -15.43 -30.14
C LEU A 19 -1.01 -15.11 -29.21
N THR A 20 -1.09 -15.73 -28.04
CA THR A 20 -1.74 -15.14 -26.87
C THR A 20 -0.92 -15.47 -25.63
N ALA A 21 -0.01 -14.57 -25.29
CA ALA A 21 0.59 -14.53 -23.96
C ALA A 21 -0.52 -14.13 -22.96
N ALA A 22 -1.14 -15.12 -22.33
CA ALA A 22 -1.84 -14.90 -21.08
C ALA A 22 -0.78 -14.48 -20.06
N GLY A 23 -0.91 -13.25 -19.56
CA GLY A 23 0.02 -12.64 -18.64
C GLY A 23 0.32 -13.56 -17.46
N ALA A 24 1.57 -13.99 -17.38
CA ALA A 24 2.13 -14.44 -16.12
C ALA A 24 1.97 -13.26 -15.16
N ALA A 25 1.04 -13.38 -14.21
CA ALA A 25 1.09 -12.61 -12.99
C ALA A 25 2.47 -12.88 -12.40
N GLY A 26 3.37 -11.90 -12.55
CA GLY A 26 4.69 -11.94 -11.95
C GLY A 26 4.49 -12.07 -10.44
N ALA A 27 4.57 -13.29 -9.95
CA ALA A 27 4.66 -13.58 -8.54
C ALA A 27 5.90 -12.84 -8.04
N ALA A 28 5.68 -11.81 -7.22
CA ALA A 28 6.74 -11.18 -6.46
C ALA A 28 7.56 -12.29 -5.76
N PRO A 29 8.90 -12.21 -5.76
CA PRO A 29 9.75 -13.31 -5.34
C PRO A 29 9.45 -13.69 -3.89
N LYS A 30 8.96 -14.92 -3.72
CA LYS A 30 8.57 -15.53 -2.44
C LYS A 30 9.77 -16.23 -1.79
N ALA A 31 10.94 -15.59 -1.70
CA ALA A 31 12.11 -16.19 -1.07
C ALA A 31 13.26 -15.19 -0.80
N GLU A 32 13.00 -14.11 -0.06
CA GLU A 32 14.07 -13.42 0.69
C GLU A 32 13.53 -12.60 1.88
N ARG A 33 12.40 -13.05 2.46
CA ARG A 33 11.77 -12.42 3.63
C ARG A 33 12.22 -13.10 4.93
N THR A 34 13.48 -13.48 5.00
CA THR A 34 14.09 -14.15 6.16
C THR A 34 15.15 -13.25 6.76
N ALA A 35 14.68 -12.09 7.22
CA ALA A 35 15.18 -11.27 8.31
C ALA A 35 14.37 -9.95 8.24
N ARG A 36 13.12 -9.93 8.74
CA ARG A 36 12.48 -8.64 9.02
C ARG A 36 13.24 -8.04 10.19
N TYR A 37 14.30 -7.31 9.91
CA TYR A 37 14.93 -6.47 10.92
C TYR A 37 13.90 -5.39 11.23
N GLY A 38 13.14 -5.58 12.31
CA GLY A 38 12.06 -4.71 12.75
C GLY A 38 12.63 -3.35 13.12
N GLY A 39 12.75 -2.48 12.13
CA GLY A 39 13.11 -1.09 12.33
C GLY A 39 11.92 -0.33 12.90
N THR A 40 12.24 0.69 13.69
CA THR A 40 11.30 1.73 14.06
C THR A 40 11.73 3.06 13.44
N PHE A 41 10.80 3.99 13.33
CA PHE A 41 11.06 5.35 12.91
C PHE A 41 10.17 6.29 13.72
N LYS A 42 10.62 7.53 13.90
CA LYS A 42 9.91 8.54 14.69
C LYS A 42 9.27 9.56 13.78
N VAL A 43 8.01 9.89 14.06
CA VAL A 43 7.26 10.92 13.34
C VAL A 43 6.46 11.79 14.29
N ALA A 44 6.24 13.04 13.89
CA ALA A 44 5.36 13.96 14.59
C ALA A 44 3.91 13.79 14.11
N ILE A 45 3.02 13.35 15.00
CA ILE A 45 1.60 13.13 14.70
C ILE A 45 0.78 14.32 15.23
N PRO A 46 -0.09 14.94 14.41
CA PRO A 46 -0.99 16.01 14.86
C PRO A 46 -1.86 15.60 16.04
N ALA A 47 -1.87 16.43 17.08
CA ALA A 47 -2.57 16.18 18.34
C ALA A 47 -3.69 17.18 18.65
N GLY A 48 -3.94 18.15 17.76
CA GLY A 48 -4.75 19.32 18.09
C GLY A 48 -4.00 20.26 19.06
N PRO A 49 -4.69 21.26 19.65
CA PRO A 49 -4.04 22.19 20.57
C PRO A 49 -3.70 21.52 21.91
N LEU A 50 -2.42 21.53 22.28
CA LEU A 50 -1.93 21.14 23.60
C LEU A 50 -1.44 22.39 24.34
N TRP A 51 -1.95 22.62 25.55
CA TRP A 51 -1.74 23.87 26.29
C TRP A 51 -0.61 23.80 27.32
N ASN A 52 -0.26 22.60 27.75
CA ASN A 52 0.81 22.37 28.71
C ASN A 52 1.39 20.95 28.59
N ASN A 53 2.51 20.71 29.27
CA ASN A 53 3.19 19.43 29.23
C ASN A 53 2.34 18.30 29.85
N ASP A 54 1.66 18.55 30.97
CA ASP A 54 0.88 17.50 31.64
C ASP A 54 -0.23 16.95 30.73
N GLN A 55 -0.93 17.83 30.01
CA GLN A 55 -1.91 17.45 28.99
C GLN A 55 -1.24 16.65 27.87
N ALA A 56 -0.07 17.08 27.38
CA ALA A 56 0.65 16.37 26.33
C ALA A 56 1.08 14.96 26.77
N GLN A 57 1.56 14.80 28.00
CA GLN A 57 1.92 13.50 28.57
C GLN A 57 0.71 12.59 28.80
N GLN A 58 -0.47 13.16 29.06
CA GLN A 58 -1.72 12.40 29.16
C GLN A 58 -2.25 11.99 27.78
N VAL A 59 -2.20 12.86 26.77
CA VAL A 59 -2.79 12.65 25.44
C VAL A 59 -1.89 11.83 24.52
N GLY A 60 -0.58 12.04 24.58
CA GLY A 60 0.42 11.40 23.71
C GLY A 60 0.28 9.88 23.61
N PRO A 61 0.16 9.13 24.74
CA PRO A 61 -0.01 7.68 24.72
C PRO A 61 -1.26 7.21 23.94
N TRP A 62 -2.39 7.91 24.05
CA TRP A 62 -3.62 7.55 23.34
C TRP A 62 -3.50 7.77 21.83
N ILE A 63 -2.85 8.87 21.41
CA ILE A 63 -2.57 9.13 20.00
C ILE A 63 -1.60 8.07 19.46
N ALA A 64 -0.52 7.79 20.18
CA ALA A 64 0.43 6.76 19.77
C ALA A 64 -0.26 5.39 19.60
N ALA A 65 -1.12 4.99 20.54
CA ALA A 65 -1.90 3.76 20.45
C ALA A 65 -2.82 3.73 19.23
N ALA A 66 -3.53 4.84 18.93
CA ALA A 66 -4.37 4.95 17.74
C ALA A 66 -3.60 4.78 16.42
N HIS A 67 -2.31 5.12 16.43
CA HIS A 67 -1.41 4.96 15.29
C HIS A 67 -0.53 3.70 15.37
N GLY A 68 -0.78 2.79 16.32
CA GLY A 68 -0.01 1.55 16.48
C GLY A 68 1.46 1.77 16.80
N GLY A 69 1.77 2.84 17.54
CA GLY A 69 3.13 3.22 17.95
C GLY A 69 3.24 3.48 19.45
N THR A 70 4.44 3.93 19.84
CA THR A 70 4.74 4.31 21.23
C THR A 70 5.06 5.80 21.32
N PHE A 71 4.42 6.50 22.24
CA PHE A 71 4.70 7.91 22.49
C PHE A 71 6.10 8.06 23.11
N THR A 72 6.94 8.93 22.55
CA THR A 72 8.33 9.07 23.02
C THR A 72 8.49 10.00 24.22
N GLY A 73 7.41 10.68 24.63
CA GLY A 73 7.45 11.76 25.62
C GLY A 73 7.69 13.14 25.00
N GLN A 74 8.10 13.23 23.73
CA GLN A 74 8.41 14.49 23.05
C GLN A 74 7.17 15.08 22.36
N TRP A 75 6.99 16.39 22.48
CA TRP A 75 5.89 17.12 21.83
C TRP A 75 6.28 18.59 21.65
N TRP A 76 5.62 19.28 20.72
CA TRP A 76 5.75 20.72 20.54
C TRP A 76 4.53 21.31 19.84
N THR A 77 4.36 22.63 19.99
CA THR A 77 3.32 23.39 19.29
C THR A 77 3.84 23.86 17.94
N VAL A 78 3.17 23.45 16.86
CA VAL A 78 3.51 23.85 15.48
C VAL A 78 2.76 25.12 15.06
N VAL A 79 1.54 25.31 15.57
CA VAL A 79 0.73 26.51 15.34
C VAL A 79 0.15 26.95 16.68
N GLY A 80 0.59 28.11 17.16
CA GLY A 80 0.17 28.67 18.46
C GLY A 80 -1.35 28.72 18.59
N GLY A 81 -1.88 28.12 19.66
CA GLY A 81 -3.31 28.11 19.98
C GLY A 81 -4.19 27.22 19.09
N ALA A 82 -3.62 26.50 18.11
CA ALA A 82 -4.40 25.72 17.15
C ALA A 82 -3.91 24.28 16.96
N MET A 83 -2.60 24.04 16.91
CA MET A 83 -2.06 22.71 16.61
C MET A 83 -0.72 22.46 17.29
N SER A 84 -0.66 21.33 17.98
CA SER A 84 0.54 20.71 18.50
C SER A 84 0.69 19.31 17.89
N VAL A 85 1.90 18.77 18.00
CA VAL A 85 2.22 17.41 17.55
C VAL A 85 2.88 16.65 18.69
N VAL A 86 2.67 15.34 18.70
CA VAL A 86 3.36 14.40 19.59
C VAL A 86 4.28 13.53 18.76
N GLU A 87 5.50 13.28 19.23
CA GLU A 87 6.41 12.36 18.56
C GLU A 87 6.05 10.92 18.93
N VAL A 88 5.85 10.10 17.90
CA VAL A 88 5.48 8.69 18.02
C VAL A 88 6.52 7.86 17.30
N GLU A 89 7.01 6.83 17.98
CA GLU A 89 7.84 5.79 17.42
C GLU A 89 6.95 4.69 16.83
N LEU A 90 7.02 4.51 15.52
CA LEU A 90 6.22 3.57 14.74
C LEU A 90 7.10 2.42 14.23
N PRO A 91 6.60 1.19 14.20
CA PRO A 91 7.28 0.09 13.54
C PRO A 91 7.16 0.22 12.02
N VAL A 92 8.19 -0.20 11.28
CA VAL A 92 8.12 -0.23 9.80
C VAL A 92 7.10 -1.27 9.32
N HIS A 93 6.92 -2.36 10.06
CA HIS A 93 5.92 -3.39 9.79
C HIS A 93 5.09 -3.63 11.06
N ARG A 94 3.76 -3.63 10.94
CA ARG A 94 2.88 -4.07 12.03
C ARG A 94 2.71 -5.58 11.94
N ASP A 95 3.23 -6.31 12.92
CA ASP A 95 3.24 -7.78 12.94
C ASP A 95 2.12 -8.38 13.82
N GLY A 96 1.02 -7.65 13.94
CA GLY A 96 -0.20 -8.09 14.62
C GLY A 96 -0.83 -9.34 14.00
N VAL A 97 -1.49 -10.14 14.82
CA VAL A 97 -2.22 -11.35 14.40
C VAL A 97 -3.67 -11.05 14.04
N ASP A 98 -4.21 -9.95 14.57
CA ASP A 98 -5.55 -9.48 14.27
C ASP A 98 -5.51 -8.54 13.07
N GLU A 99 -6.55 -8.61 12.24
CA GLU A 99 -6.66 -7.83 11.02
C GLU A 99 -8.02 -7.15 10.91
N TYR A 100 -8.02 -5.93 10.39
CA TYR A 100 -9.25 -5.26 9.94
C TYR A 100 -9.01 -4.55 8.61
N THR A 101 -10.09 -4.32 7.87
CA THR A 101 -10.07 -3.57 6.61
C THR A 101 -10.90 -2.31 6.73
N THR A 102 -10.45 -1.23 6.09
CA THR A 102 -11.23 0.01 6.01
C THR A 102 -10.85 0.83 4.78
N ASP A 103 -11.80 1.64 4.32
CA ASP A 103 -11.63 2.58 3.22
C ASP A 103 -10.86 3.82 3.70
N VAL A 104 -9.70 4.08 3.10
CA VAL A 104 -8.86 5.24 3.38
C VAL A 104 -8.96 6.26 2.24
N PRO A 105 -9.05 7.58 2.53
CA PRO A 105 -9.02 8.61 1.51
C PRO A 105 -7.76 8.54 0.64
N ALA A 106 -7.95 8.39 -0.66
CA ALA A 106 -6.86 8.22 -1.63
C ALA A 106 -6.66 9.43 -2.57
N GLY A 107 -7.47 10.48 -2.41
CA GLY A 107 -7.54 11.58 -3.38
C GLY A 107 -8.16 11.13 -4.72
N PRO A 108 -8.03 11.92 -5.80
CA PRO A 108 -8.56 11.53 -7.10
C PRO A 108 -7.73 10.39 -7.71
N LEU A 109 -8.41 9.28 -8.04
CA LEU A 109 -7.89 8.16 -8.80
C LEU A 109 -8.66 8.07 -10.12
N TRP A 110 -7.93 7.91 -11.23
CA TRP A 110 -8.52 8.01 -12.57
C TRP A 110 -8.84 6.67 -13.21
N ASN A 111 -8.08 5.63 -12.86
CA ASN A 111 -8.22 4.28 -13.40
C ASN A 111 -7.48 3.26 -12.51
N ASN A 112 -7.56 1.98 -12.89
CA ASN A 112 -6.92 0.89 -12.16
C ASN A 112 -5.39 0.96 -12.13
N ASP A 113 -4.74 1.48 -13.18
CA ASP A 113 -3.28 1.63 -13.20
C ASP A 113 -2.81 2.70 -12.21
N ASP A 114 -3.54 3.81 -12.16
CA ASP A 114 -3.30 4.89 -11.21
C ASP A 114 -3.50 4.42 -9.76
N ALA A 115 -4.56 3.64 -9.51
CA ALA A 115 -4.78 3.00 -8.22
C ALA A 115 -3.65 2.02 -7.85
N ARG A 116 -3.22 1.16 -8.79
CA ARG A 116 -2.08 0.24 -8.57
C ARG A 116 -0.79 0.95 -8.20
N ALA A 117 -0.54 2.11 -8.81
CA ALA A 117 0.66 2.90 -8.54
C ALA A 117 0.58 3.62 -7.19
N LYS A 118 -0.58 4.15 -6.79
CA LYS A 118 -0.71 5.04 -5.62
C LYS A 118 -1.18 4.35 -4.35
N CYS A 119 -2.17 3.46 -4.44
CA CYS A 119 -2.83 2.87 -3.27
C CYS A 119 -1.88 2.09 -2.34
N PRO A 120 -0.84 1.37 -2.82
CA PRO A 120 0.14 0.75 -1.93
C PRO A 120 0.83 1.76 -1.01
N HIS A 121 1.22 2.92 -1.54
CA HIS A 121 1.89 3.98 -0.78
C HIS A 121 0.92 4.73 0.14
N ILE A 122 -0.32 4.93 -0.31
CA ILE A 122 -1.38 5.52 0.52
C ILE A 122 -1.69 4.62 1.71
N CYS A 123 -1.94 3.33 1.50
CA CYS A 123 -2.16 2.43 2.64
C CYS A 123 -0.95 2.38 3.57
N ALA A 124 0.28 2.38 3.02
CA ALA A 124 1.49 2.43 3.83
C ALA A 124 1.59 3.70 4.69
N SER A 125 1.14 4.86 4.20
CA SER A 125 1.15 6.10 5.00
C SER A 125 0.20 6.07 6.21
N PHE A 126 -0.79 5.18 6.20
CA PHE A 126 -1.66 4.92 7.36
C PHE A 126 -1.18 3.72 8.21
N GLY A 127 -0.12 3.02 7.78
CA GLY A 127 0.38 1.81 8.43
C GLY A 127 -0.36 0.53 8.06
N GLY A 128 -0.97 0.49 6.87
CA GLY A 128 -1.68 -0.67 6.34
C GLY A 128 -1.16 -1.12 4.97
N GLU A 129 -1.76 -2.18 4.45
CA GLU A 129 -1.46 -2.76 3.14
C GLU A 129 -2.67 -2.61 2.21
N TRP A 130 -2.46 -2.21 0.96
CA TRP A 130 -3.55 -2.15 -0.01
C TRP A 130 -4.07 -3.54 -0.35
N THR A 131 -5.39 -3.73 -0.30
CA THR A 131 -6.03 -5.02 -0.62
C THR A 131 -6.17 -5.28 -2.11
N GLY A 132 -5.97 -4.25 -2.95
CA GLY A 132 -6.27 -4.27 -4.37
C GLY A 132 -7.61 -3.60 -4.72
N ASN A 133 -8.46 -3.33 -3.72
CA ASN A 133 -9.75 -2.69 -3.92
C ASN A 133 -9.66 -1.16 -3.79
N TRP A 134 -10.41 -0.45 -4.62
CA TRP A 134 -10.58 0.99 -4.55
C TRP A 134 -11.89 1.38 -5.24
N ARG A 135 -12.38 2.59 -4.94
CA ARG A 135 -13.56 3.14 -5.63
C ARG A 135 -13.55 4.66 -5.60
N THR A 136 -14.12 5.27 -6.63
CA THR A 136 -14.40 6.71 -6.64
C THR A 136 -15.61 7.01 -5.77
N VAL A 137 -15.49 7.98 -4.86
CA VAL A 137 -16.60 8.47 -4.03
C VAL A 137 -17.19 9.73 -4.64
N ILE A 138 -16.33 10.64 -5.08
CA ILE A 138 -16.69 11.90 -5.75
C ILE A 138 -15.82 12.02 -7.00
N TRP A 139 -16.44 11.94 -8.17
CA TRP A 139 -15.72 11.99 -9.44
C TRP A 139 -14.82 13.22 -9.55
N GLY A 140 -13.57 13.00 -9.96
CA GLY A 140 -12.55 14.04 -10.12
C GLY A 140 -12.07 14.70 -8.82
N LYS A 141 -12.55 14.27 -7.64
CA LYS A 141 -12.17 14.88 -6.34
C LYS A 141 -11.66 13.88 -5.32
N LEU A 142 -12.37 12.76 -5.13
CA LEU A 142 -12.07 11.82 -4.06
C LEU A 142 -12.40 10.39 -4.45
N SER A 143 -11.42 9.52 -4.25
CA SER A 143 -11.54 8.08 -4.23
C SER A 143 -11.05 7.55 -2.89
N VAL A 144 -11.38 6.31 -2.59
CA VAL A 144 -10.91 5.59 -1.41
C VAL A 144 -10.20 4.32 -1.84
N ALA A 145 -9.17 3.96 -1.08
CA ALA A 145 -8.45 2.69 -1.19
C ALA A 145 -8.80 1.83 0.01
N GLU A 146 -9.15 0.56 -0.21
CA GLU A 146 -9.35 -0.38 0.88
C GLU A 146 -7.99 -0.84 1.39
N CYS A 147 -7.71 -0.53 2.66
CA CYS A 147 -6.46 -0.87 3.32
C CYS A 147 -6.73 -1.90 4.42
N ARG A 148 -5.86 -2.91 4.49
CA ARG A 148 -5.81 -3.90 5.56
C ARG A 148 -4.78 -3.48 6.61
N PHE A 149 -5.19 -3.45 7.86
CA PHE A 149 -4.36 -3.11 9.01
C PHE A 149 -4.18 -4.33 9.89
N ARG A 150 -2.97 -4.48 10.42
CA ARG A 150 -2.61 -5.48 11.44
C ARG A 150 -2.45 -4.79 12.78
N VAL A 151 -3.00 -5.38 13.84
CA VAL A 151 -2.92 -4.89 15.23
C VAL A 151 -2.52 -5.98 16.20
#